data_AF-A0A7J7W4P8-F1
#
_entry.id   AF-A0A7J7W4P8-F1
#
_cell.length_a   1.000
_cell.length_b   1.000
_cell.length_c   1.000
_cell.angle_alpha   90.00
_cell.angle_beta   90.00
_cell.angle_gamma   90.00
#
_symmetry.space_group_name_H-M   'P 1'
#
loop_
_entity.id
_entity.type
_entity.pdbx_description
1 polymer ?
#
loop_
_entity_poly.entity_id
_entity_poly.type
_entity_poly.pdbx_seq_one_letter_code
_entity_poly.pdbx_strand_id
1 'polypeptide(L)'
;MLEILLCHQICKEVQAEQELTREPSEAESVTHHDYKAELVQAGDPAPAKPHDYCTEQPETFWIQKAPQLPGVSNIRTLDTPFRKNCSFSTPVPLSLEEPFPNGPENYSYQLGQISSLGCQGRGQGGEGRRCV
;
A
#
# COMPACT_ATOMS: atom_id res chain seq x y z
N MET A 1 -63.53 33.79 48.98
CA MET A 1 -63.01 32.64 49.76
C MET A 1 -63.46 31.30 49.20
N LEU A 2 -64.77 31.09 48.97
CA LEU A 2 -65.29 29.81 48.45
C LEU A 2 -64.74 29.44 47.07
N GLU A 3 -64.65 30.40 46.16
CA GLU A 3 -64.14 30.24 44.80
C GLU A 3 -62.70 29.69 44.78
N ILE A 4 -61.83 30.23 45.65
CA ILE A 4 -60.42 29.80 45.78
C ILE A 4 -60.35 28.34 46.25
N LEU A 5 -61.23 27.94 47.18
CA LEU A 5 -61.29 26.57 47.69
C LEU A 5 -61.79 25.58 46.63
N LEU A 6 -62.78 25.99 45.83
CA LEU A 6 -63.29 25.20 44.70
C LEU A 6 -62.21 25.00 43.63
N CYS A 7 -61.52 26.08 43.21
CA CYS A 7 -60.41 25.95 42.26
C CYS A 7 -59.33 24.99 42.78
N HIS A 8 -58.96 25.10 44.05
CA HIS A 8 -57.97 24.22 44.63
C HIS A 8 -58.42 22.74 44.69
N GLN A 9 -59.69 22.50 45.00
CA GLN A 9 -60.26 21.15 45.01
C GLN A 9 -60.28 20.54 43.60
N ILE A 10 -60.71 21.31 42.60
CA ILE A 10 -60.75 20.87 41.20
C ILE A 10 -59.34 20.59 40.69
N CYS A 11 -58.36 21.45 40.97
CA CYS A 11 -56.97 21.21 40.57
C CYS A 11 -56.41 19.91 41.18
N LYS A 12 -56.73 19.64 42.45
CA LYS A 12 -56.31 18.39 43.12
C LYS A 12 -56.95 17.15 42.50
N GLU A 13 -58.24 17.22 42.21
CA GLU A 13 -58.98 16.11 41.63
C GLU A 13 -58.49 15.81 40.21
N VAL A 14 -58.33 16.85 39.38
CA VAL A 14 -57.76 16.72 38.02
C VAL A 14 -56.35 16.14 38.06
N GLN A 15 -55.51 16.58 39.00
CA GLN A 15 -54.15 16.05 39.13
C GLN A 15 -54.14 14.59 39.58
N ALA A 16 -55.02 14.20 40.51
CA ALA A 16 -55.15 12.83 40.99
C ALA A 16 -55.63 11.88 39.87
N GLU A 17 -56.60 12.29 39.06
CA GLU A 17 -57.08 11.53 37.90
C GLU A 17 -56.00 11.40 36.81
N GLN A 18 -55.23 12.48 36.59
CA GLN A 18 -54.16 12.50 35.61
C GLN A 18 -52.97 11.64 36.03
N GLU A 19 -52.56 11.66 37.30
CA GLU A 19 -51.50 10.78 37.83
C GLU A 19 -51.91 9.31 37.81
N LEU A 20 -53.18 9.00 38.11
CA LEU A 20 -53.71 7.63 38.05
C LEU A 20 -53.69 7.04 36.63
N THR A 21 -53.94 7.89 35.62
CA THR A 21 -54.04 7.48 34.21
C THR A 21 -52.72 7.64 33.46
N ARG A 22 -51.67 8.14 34.13
CA ARG A 22 -50.39 8.41 33.49
C ARG A 22 -49.62 7.11 33.29
N GLU A 23 -49.76 6.53 32.11
CA GLU A 23 -48.84 5.50 31.65
C GLU A 23 -47.40 6.05 31.61
N PRO A 24 -46.40 5.23 31.97
CA PRO A 24 -45.01 5.63 31.80
C PRO A 24 -44.74 5.92 30.33
N SER A 25 -44.18 7.10 30.04
CA SER A 25 -43.74 7.42 28.69
C SER A 25 -42.64 6.44 28.26
N GLU A 26 -42.71 5.96 27.02
CA GLU A 26 -41.64 5.15 26.43
C GLU A 26 -40.32 5.92 26.50
N ALA A 27 -39.39 5.43 27.32
CA ALA A 27 -38.09 6.05 27.55
C ALA A 27 -37.03 5.59 26.55
N GLU A 28 -37.26 4.44 25.89
CA GLU A 28 -36.33 3.80 24.97
C GLU A 28 -37.02 3.56 23.62
N SER A 29 -36.26 3.68 22.54
CA SER A 29 -36.77 3.34 21.20
C SER A 29 -36.86 1.83 21.01
N VAL A 30 -37.74 1.40 20.10
CA VAL A 30 -37.90 -0.02 19.71
C VAL A 30 -36.55 -0.62 19.29
N THR A 31 -35.73 0.12 18.54
CA THR A 31 -34.40 -0.34 18.14
C THR A 31 -33.48 -0.56 19.35
N HIS A 32 -33.49 0.34 20.33
CA HIS A 32 -32.70 0.15 21.54
C HIS A 32 -33.18 -1.06 22.35
N HIS A 33 -34.49 -1.33 22.32
CA HIS A 33 -35.08 -2.50 22.95
C HIS A 33 -34.70 -3.82 22.28
N ASP A 34 -34.73 -3.85 20.95
CA ASP A 34 -34.56 -5.08 20.17
C ASP A 34 -33.09 -5.45 19.94
N TYR A 35 -32.21 -4.44 19.81
CA TYR A 35 -30.80 -4.63 19.52
C TYR A 35 -29.93 -4.53 20.79
N LYS A 36 -30.29 -5.27 21.85
CA LYS A 36 -29.49 -5.38 23.09
C LYS A 36 -28.42 -6.46 23.06
N ALA A 37 -28.04 -6.92 21.87
CA ALA A 37 -27.00 -7.94 21.75
C ALA A 37 -25.68 -7.41 22.32
N GLU A 38 -25.28 -7.95 23.47
CA GLU A 38 -23.98 -7.66 24.05
C GLU A 38 -22.92 -8.20 23.09
N LEU A 39 -22.14 -7.28 22.52
CA LEU A 39 -20.97 -7.66 21.75
C LEU A 39 -20.04 -8.38 22.71
N VAL A 40 -19.92 -9.71 22.55
CA VAL A 40 -18.85 -10.47 23.17
C VAL A 40 -17.57 -9.78 22.72
N GLN A 41 -16.91 -9.09 23.65
CA GLN A 41 -15.61 -8.49 23.43
C GLN A 41 -14.61 -9.64 23.29
N ALA A 42 -14.61 -10.29 22.13
CA ALA A 42 -13.48 -11.06 21.68
C ALA A 42 -12.35 -10.03 21.57
N GLY A 43 -11.43 -10.07 22.54
CA GLY A 43 -10.26 -9.22 22.49
C GLY A 43 -9.55 -9.41 21.15
N ASP A 44 -8.90 -8.34 20.68
CA ASP A 44 -8.13 -8.42 19.45
C ASP A 44 -7.20 -9.65 19.50
N PRO A 45 -7.13 -10.44 18.41
CA PRO A 45 -6.26 -11.59 18.39
C PRO A 45 -4.83 -11.13 18.68
N ALA A 46 -4.11 -11.91 19.50
CA ALA A 46 -2.72 -11.61 19.80
C ALA A 46 -1.93 -11.50 18.48
N PRO A 47 -1.08 -10.47 18.31
CA PRO A 47 -0.22 -10.36 17.14
C PRO A 47 0.57 -11.65 16.94
N ALA A 48 0.55 -12.20 15.73
CA ALA A 48 1.22 -13.46 15.41
C ALA A 48 2.75 -13.36 15.53
N LYS A 49 3.30 -12.15 15.39
CA LYS A 49 4.71 -11.85 15.59
C LYS A 49 4.82 -10.48 16.30
N PRO A 50 5.88 -10.24 17.08
CA PRO A 50 6.21 -8.92 17.57
C PRO A 50 6.55 -8.04 16.37
N HIS A 51 5.72 -7.03 16.11
CA HIS A 51 5.86 -6.11 14.99
C HIS A 51 5.89 -4.67 15.50
N ASP A 52 6.90 -3.91 15.11
CA ASP A 52 6.95 -2.46 15.35
C ASP A 52 6.64 -1.69 14.07
N TYR A 53 5.44 -1.11 14.01
CA TYR A 53 4.98 -0.36 12.84
C TYR A 53 5.81 0.90 12.53
N CYS A 54 6.58 1.42 13.51
CA CYS A 54 7.40 2.60 13.30
C CYS A 54 8.71 2.28 12.58
N THR A 55 9.20 1.05 12.72
CA THR A 55 10.53 0.66 12.26
C THR A 55 10.49 -0.37 11.15
N GLU A 56 9.45 -1.20 11.09
CA GLU A 56 9.29 -2.25 10.09
C GLU A 56 8.64 -1.73 8.80
N GLN A 57 9.11 -2.23 7.66
CA GLN A 57 8.39 -2.07 6.39
C GLN A 57 7.12 -2.93 6.43
N PRO A 58 5.98 -2.40 5.96
CA PRO A 58 4.74 -3.16 5.93
C PRO A 58 4.88 -4.35 4.97
N GLU A 59 4.47 -5.55 5.40
CA GLU A 59 4.36 -6.69 4.48
C GLU A 59 3.28 -6.39 3.43
N THR A 60 3.71 -6.21 2.17
CA THR A 60 2.82 -5.98 1.03
C THR A 60 3.07 -7.02 -0.05
N PHE A 61 2.06 -7.23 -0.90
CA PHE A 61 2.18 -8.06 -2.11
C PHE A 61 3.44 -7.75 -2.91
N TRP A 62 3.77 -6.46 -3.07
CA TRP A 62 4.92 -6.02 -3.84
C TRP A 62 6.25 -6.42 -3.20
N ILE A 63 6.41 -6.27 -1.87
CA ILE A 63 7.62 -6.71 -1.17
C ILE A 63 7.81 -8.22 -1.28
N GLN A 64 6.73 -9.00 -1.16
CA GLN A 64 6.79 -10.46 -1.31
C GLN A 64 7.23 -10.89 -2.72
N LYS A 65 6.88 -10.11 -3.75
CA LYS A 65 7.24 -10.38 -5.14
C LYS A 65 8.51 -9.67 -5.60
N ALA A 66 9.08 -8.78 -4.79
CA ALA A 66 10.23 -7.93 -5.14
C ALA A 66 11.40 -8.69 -5.81
N PRO A 67 11.82 -9.89 -5.35
CA PRO A 67 12.91 -10.63 -6.00
C PRO A 67 12.57 -11.17 -7.39
N GLN A 68 11.29 -11.25 -7.75
CA GLN A 68 10.78 -11.86 -8.98
C GLN A 68 10.25 -10.83 -9.99
N LEU A 69 10.20 -9.54 -9.63
CA LEU A 69 9.65 -8.49 -10.50
C LEU A 69 10.67 -8.08 -11.58
N PRO A 70 10.35 -8.26 -12.87
CA PRO A 70 11.19 -7.71 -13.94
C PRO A 70 10.96 -6.20 -14.11
N GLY A 71 11.95 -5.49 -14.65
CA GLY A 71 11.81 -4.08 -15.06
C GLY A 71 11.84 -3.05 -13.93
N VAL A 72 12.14 -3.46 -12.69
CA VAL A 72 12.41 -2.56 -11.57
C VAL A 72 13.90 -2.31 -11.41
N SER A 73 14.27 -1.22 -10.73
CA SER A 73 15.67 -0.99 -10.35
C SER A 73 16.18 -2.08 -9.41
N ASN A 74 17.47 -2.40 -9.49
CA ASN A 74 18.09 -3.43 -8.67
C ASN A 74 17.86 -3.16 -7.16
N ILE A 75 17.26 -4.13 -6.49
CA ILE A 75 16.96 -4.10 -5.05
C ILE A 75 18.17 -4.66 -4.31
N ARG A 76 19.03 -3.77 -3.82
CA ARG A 76 20.25 -4.15 -3.07
C ARG A 76 19.99 -4.41 -1.59
N THR A 77 18.97 -3.76 -1.03
CA THR A 77 18.66 -3.80 0.40
C THR A 77 17.16 -4.03 0.59
N LEU A 78 16.80 -4.90 1.53
CA LEU A 78 15.40 -5.26 1.82
C LEU A 78 14.65 -4.21 2.63
N ASP A 79 15.36 -3.20 3.15
CA ASP A 79 14.80 -2.10 3.96
C ASP A 79 14.05 -1.06 3.11
N THR A 80 14.42 -0.91 1.84
CA THR A 80 13.88 0.12 0.93
C THR A 80 13.72 -0.40 -0.51
N PRO A 81 12.96 -1.49 -0.72
CA PRO A 81 12.96 -2.25 -1.98
C PRO A 81 12.44 -1.47 -3.20
N PHE A 82 11.63 -0.42 -3.00
CA PHE A 82 11.09 0.40 -4.08
C PHE A 82 11.65 1.82 -4.12
N ARG A 83 12.82 2.04 -3.50
CA ARG A 83 13.52 3.32 -3.60
C ARG A 83 13.89 3.58 -5.07
N LYS A 84 13.57 4.78 -5.56
CA LYS A 84 13.96 5.19 -6.92
C LYS A 84 15.48 5.16 -7.06
N ASN A 85 15.96 4.38 -8.03
CA ASN A 85 17.33 4.48 -8.50
C ASN A 85 17.39 5.51 -9.64
N CYS A 86 18.16 6.58 -9.44
CA CYS A 86 18.41 7.58 -10.48
C CYS A 86 19.84 7.49 -11.05
N SER A 87 20.62 6.44 -10.72
CA SER A 87 22.03 6.34 -11.13
C SER A 87 22.22 6.46 -12.64
N PHE A 88 21.28 5.94 -13.43
CA PHE A 88 21.30 6.06 -14.90
C PHE A 88 20.87 7.44 -15.41
N SER A 89 19.92 8.11 -14.75
CA SER A 89 19.33 9.38 -15.20
C SER A 89 20.02 10.62 -14.61
N THR A 90 20.89 10.45 -13.61
CA THR A 90 21.71 11.53 -13.05
C THR A 90 22.66 12.07 -14.13
N PRO A 91 22.61 13.38 -14.45
CA PRO A 91 23.53 13.99 -15.41
C PRO A 91 24.99 13.82 -14.99
N VAL A 92 25.87 13.55 -15.96
CA VAL A 92 27.31 13.29 -15.75
C VAL A 92 28.02 14.27 -14.80
N PRO A 93 27.79 15.61 -14.87
CA PRO A 93 28.45 16.54 -13.97
C PRO A 93 28.02 16.42 -12.49
N LEU A 94 26.91 15.75 -12.21
CA LEU A 94 26.36 15.55 -10.87
C LEU A 94 26.65 14.14 -10.32
N SER A 95 27.18 13.26 -11.15
CA SER A 95 27.66 11.93 -10.76
C SER A 95 29.00 12.08 -10.04
N LEU A 96 28.97 12.49 -8.76
CA LEU A 96 30.15 12.54 -7.89
C LEU A 96 30.68 11.11 -7.70
N GLU A 97 31.85 10.83 -8.29
CA GLU A 97 32.68 9.61 -8.16
C GLU A 97 32.09 8.46 -7.33
N GLU A 98 31.39 7.54 -8.00
CA GLU A 98 31.32 6.14 -7.58
C GLU A 98 32.08 5.36 -8.66
N PRO A 99 33.06 4.50 -8.33
CA PRO A 99 33.76 3.72 -9.34
C PRO A 99 32.73 2.92 -10.15
N PHE A 100 32.82 2.98 -11.47
CA PHE A 100 32.08 2.06 -12.33
C PHE A 100 32.28 0.63 -11.81
N PRO A 101 31.23 -0.17 -11.58
CA PRO A 101 31.40 -1.57 -11.16
C PRO A 101 32.09 -2.43 -12.23
N ASN A 102 32.30 -1.88 -13.43
CA ASN A 102 33.07 -2.48 -14.51
C ASN A 102 34.27 -1.58 -14.86
N GLY A 103 35.19 -1.38 -13.91
CA GLY A 103 36.59 -1.17 -14.31
C GLY A 103 37.06 -2.41 -15.08
N PRO A 104 38.06 -2.31 -15.98
CA PRO A 104 38.57 -3.49 -16.66
C PRO A 104 39.20 -4.43 -15.63
N GLU A 105 38.39 -5.35 -15.10
CA GLU A 105 38.85 -6.55 -14.44
C GLU A 105 39.75 -7.25 -15.46
N ASN A 106 40.94 -7.60 -14.98
CA ASN A 106 41.99 -8.22 -15.75
C ASN A 106 41.54 -9.64 -16.15
N TYR A 107 40.64 -9.74 -17.13
CA TYR A 107 40.25 -11.02 -17.70
C TYR A 107 41.39 -11.47 -18.60
N SER A 108 42.30 -12.25 -18.03
CA SER A 108 43.20 -13.11 -18.79
C SER A 108 42.35 -14.16 -19.51
N TYR A 109 41.70 -13.79 -20.61
CA TYR A 109 41.13 -14.75 -21.54
C TYR A 109 42.30 -15.44 -22.23
N GLN A 110 42.55 -16.70 -21.89
CA GLN A 110 43.11 -17.65 -22.86
C GLN A 110 42.09 -17.79 -23.99
N LEU A 111 42.09 -16.81 -24.89
CA LEU A 111 41.31 -16.85 -26.11
C LEU A 111 42.05 -17.79 -27.06
N GLY A 112 41.65 -19.06 -27.00
CA GLY A 112 41.93 -20.02 -28.06
C GLY A 112 41.59 -19.39 -29.40
N GLN A 113 42.52 -19.52 -30.34
CA GLN A 113 42.49 -18.91 -31.67
C GLN A 113 41.11 -19.03 -32.32
N ILE A 114 40.43 -17.91 -32.55
CA ILE A 114 39.30 -17.86 -33.48
C ILE A 114 39.75 -17.06 -34.68
N SER A 115 39.92 -17.78 -35.79
CA SER A 115 40.37 -17.29 -37.09
C SER A 115 39.51 -16.14 -37.61
N SER A 116 40.17 -15.04 -37.96
CA SER A 116 39.60 -13.87 -38.63
C SER A 116 39.28 -14.20 -40.10
N LEU A 117 38.03 -14.54 -40.42
CA LEU A 117 37.52 -14.41 -41.78
C LEU A 117 37.15 -12.94 -42.02
N GLY A 118 38.11 -12.19 -42.56
CA GLY A 118 37.93 -10.80 -42.94
C GLY A 118 36.97 -10.65 -44.12
N CYS A 119 35.93 -9.83 -43.95
CA CYS A 119 35.12 -9.31 -45.04
C CYS A 119 35.98 -8.36 -45.89
N GLN A 120 36.56 -8.86 -46.98
CA GLN A 120 37.20 -8.02 -47.99
C GLN A 120 36.18 -7.65 -49.07
N GLY A 121 35.59 -6.47 -48.91
CA GLY A 121 35.01 -5.73 -50.02
C GLY A 121 36.14 -5.33 -50.97
N ARG A 122 36.09 -5.83 -52.22
CA ARG A 122 36.95 -5.38 -53.31
C ARG A 122 36.08 -4.82 -54.41
N GLY A 123 36.18 -3.50 -54.59
CA GLY A 123 35.66 -2.83 -55.77
C GLY A 123 36.55 -3.03 -57.00
N GLN A 124 35.98 -2.59 -58.13
CA GLN A 124 36.55 -2.34 -59.46
C GLN A 124 36.79 -3.52 -60.41
N GLY A 125 36.10 -3.43 -61.56
CA GLY A 125 36.75 -3.59 -62.87
C GLY A 125 36.04 -4.49 -63.88
N GLY A 126 35.39 -3.86 -64.87
CA GLY A 126 35.61 -4.18 -66.29
C GLY A 126 34.94 -5.39 -66.96
N GLU A 127 34.05 -5.06 -67.89
CA GLU A 127 33.85 -5.68 -69.23
C GLU A 127 33.31 -7.12 -69.40
N GLY A 128 32.34 -7.25 -70.32
CA GLY A 128 32.33 -8.39 -71.26
C GLY A 128 31.07 -9.25 -71.38
N ARG A 129 30.09 -8.81 -72.19
CA ARG A 129 29.32 -9.57 -73.21
C ARG A 129 28.82 -11.03 -72.96
N ARG A 130 27.47 -11.14 -72.96
CA ARG A 130 26.55 -11.94 -73.84
C ARG A 130 26.37 -13.49 -73.70
N CYS A 131 25.11 -13.88 -73.90
CA CYS A 131 24.48 -15.19 -74.26
C CYS A 131 24.19 -16.13 -73.07
N VAL A 132 23.01 -16.73 -72.92
CA VAL A 132 22.05 -17.32 -73.89
C VAL A 132 20.66 -16.73 -73.77
#